data_AF-V9L7H9-F1
#
_entry.id   AF-V9L7H9-F1
#
_cell.length_a   1.000
_cell.length_b   1.000
_cell.length_c   1.000
_cell.angle_alpha   90.00
_cell.angle_beta   90.00
_cell.angle_gamma   90.00
#
_symmetry.space_group_name_H-M   'P 1'
#
loop_
_entity.id
_entity.type
_entity.pdbx_description
1 polymer ?
#
loop_
_entity_poly.entity_id
_entity_poly.type
_entity_poly.pdbx_seq_one_letter_code
_entity_poly.pdbx_strand_id
1 'polypeptide(L)'
;MDTAREMTRESLPIKCLEAVILGIYLTNGLIGTERFPISFKTQFSGNYFHHVVLGVCFNGRYGTLGMSRREALMDKPLVFRTLSDLIFEFEECYNNYFHSLKKVKIGQYVTHDSHSFQQIEWKHLVLTTSRTTREEQRKELEKHSREMRMKVNRGVWNKGNCLRFRPACESNSGTLACEILKTSSAHSPVKERQRGKSLSPRRGQLSPQRRLNRRDKSPAITERKPRELSMLNDVGYQIRI
;
A
#
# COMPACT_ATOMS: atom_id res chain seq x y z
N MET A 1 -3.73 -7.73 4.27
CA MET A 1 -2.82 -8.37 3.29
C MET A 1 -3.16 -9.85 3.05
N ASP A 2 -4.02 -10.46 3.86
CA ASP A 2 -4.34 -11.90 3.77
C ASP A 2 -4.96 -12.31 2.44
N THR A 3 -5.80 -11.45 1.84
CA THR A 3 -6.38 -11.70 0.51
C THR A 3 -5.30 -11.87 -0.57
N ALA A 4 -4.21 -11.09 -0.52
CA ALA A 4 -3.11 -11.26 -1.48
C ALA A 4 -2.37 -12.59 -1.27
N ARG A 5 -2.23 -13.04 -0.01
CA ARG A 5 -1.66 -14.34 0.31
C ARG A 5 -2.55 -15.48 -0.22
N GLU A 6 -3.86 -15.32 -0.13
CA GLU A 6 -4.83 -16.26 -0.71
C GLU A 6 -4.73 -16.30 -2.24
N MET A 7 -4.63 -15.14 -2.91
CA MET A 7 -4.41 -15.06 -4.36
C MET A 7 -3.19 -15.87 -4.82
N THR A 8 -2.07 -15.79 -4.08
CA THR A 8 -0.86 -16.58 -4.40
C THR A 8 -1.01 -18.08 -4.16
N ARG A 9 -1.93 -18.50 -3.30
CA ARG A 9 -2.20 -19.93 -3.02
C ARG A 9 -3.14 -20.53 -4.06
N GLU A 10 -4.23 -19.84 -4.36
CA GLU A 10 -5.28 -20.31 -5.27
C GLU A 10 -4.89 -20.13 -6.75
N SER A 11 -4.00 -19.17 -7.06
CA SER A 11 -3.46 -18.95 -8.41
C SER A 11 -4.53 -18.77 -9.51
N LEU A 12 -5.64 -18.13 -9.17
CA LEU A 12 -6.73 -17.85 -10.10
C LEU A 12 -6.48 -16.57 -10.93
N PRO A 13 -7.11 -16.42 -12.11
CA PRO A 13 -7.01 -15.20 -12.90
C PRO A 13 -7.49 -13.96 -12.15
N ILE A 14 -6.71 -12.88 -12.24
CA ILE A 14 -6.96 -11.62 -11.54
C ILE A 14 -7.25 -10.45 -12.48
N LYS A 15 -7.86 -9.39 -11.95
CA LYS A 15 -8.14 -8.11 -12.62
C LYS A 15 -7.24 -6.99 -12.07
N CYS A 16 -7.43 -5.78 -12.60
CA CYS A 16 -6.61 -4.61 -12.27
C CYS A 16 -6.52 -4.30 -10.76
N LEU A 17 -7.64 -4.32 -10.03
CA LEU A 17 -7.62 -4.03 -8.58
C LEU A 17 -6.85 -5.10 -7.80
N GLU A 18 -7.07 -6.36 -8.10
CA GLU A 18 -6.41 -7.49 -7.45
C GLU A 18 -4.90 -7.47 -7.73
N ALA A 19 -4.51 -7.13 -8.96
CA ALA A 19 -3.11 -6.94 -9.33
C ALA A 19 -2.43 -5.81 -8.56
N VAL A 20 -3.14 -4.73 -8.24
CA VAL A 20 -2.60 -3.66 -7.39
C VAL A 20 -2.36 -4.15 -5.97
N ILE A 21 -3.32 -4.87 -5.37
CA ILE A 21 -3.20 -5.42 -4.02
C ILE A 21 -2.07 -6.47 -3.95
N LEU A 22 -1.99 -7.34 -4.96
CA LEU A 22 -0.93 -8.33 -5.08
C LEU A 22 0.44 -7.67 -5.29
N GLY A 23 0.52 -6.64 -6.14
CA GLY A 23 1.73 -5.87 -6.38
C GLY A 23 2.26 -5.24 -5.10
N ILE A 24 1.39 -4.67 -4.25
CA ILE A 24 1.77 -4.17 -2.92
C ILE A 24 2.30 -5.32 -2.06
N TYR A 25 1.61 -6.45 -2.00
CA TYR A 25 2.05 -7.60 -1.21
C TYR A 25 3.46 -8.09 -1.58
N LEU A 26 3.73 -8.25 -2.88
CA LEU A 26 5.00 -8.76 -3.40
C LEU A 26 6.16 -7.77 -3.23
N THR A 27 5.87 -6.46 -3.19
CA THR A 27 6.88 -5.41 -3.09
C THR A 27 7.11 -4.89 -1.67
N ASN A 28 6.42 -5.43 -0.66
CA ASN A 28 6.59 -4.99 0.74
C ASN A 28 8.04 -5.12 1.22
N GLY A 29 8.77 -6.15 0.79
CA GLY A 29 10.18 -6.35 1.15
C GLY A 29 11.15 -5.33 0.52
N LEU A 30 10.71 -4.54 -0.45
CA LEU A 30 11.54 -3.57 -1.17
C LEU A 30 11.45 -2.18 -0.52
N ILE A 31 12.17 -1.97 0.58
CA ILE A 31 12.10 -0.73 1.38
C ILE A 31 12.49 0.53 0.57
N GLY A 32 13.31 0.38 -0.49
CA GLY A 32 13.68 1.49 -1.36
C GLY A 32 12.62 1.85 -2.42
N THR A 33 11.55 1.06 -2.54
CA THR A 33 10.51 1.23 -3.57
C THR A 33 9.24 1.77 -2.97
N GLU A 34 8.95 3.03 -3.26
CA GLU A 34 7.70 3.67 -2.86
C GLU A 34 6.58 3.29 -3.81
N ARG A 35 5.36 3.08 -3.28
CA ARG A 35 4.23 2.52 -4.03
C ARG A 35 2.98 3.31 -3.75
N PHE A 36 2.22 3.65 -4.79
CA PHE A 36 1.01 4.44 -4.67
C PHE A 36 0.00 4.04 -5.75
N PRO A 37 -1.30 3.96 -5.44
CA PRO A 37 -2.29 3.60 -6.43
C PRO A 37 -2.58 4.77 -7.38
N ILE A 38 -2.77 4.46 -8.66
CA ILE A 38 -3.19 5.41 -9.70
C ILE A 38 -4.47 4.88 -10.31
N SER A 39 -5.56 5.63 -10.22
CA SER A 39 -6.85 5.28 -10.81
C SER A 39 -7.21 6.20 -11.96
N PHE A 40 -7.67 5.62 -13.06
CA PHE A 40 -8.11 6.32 -14.26
C PHE A 40 -9.62 6.15 -14.43
N LYS A 41 -10.31 7.26 -14.73
CA LYS A 41 -11.67 7.26 -15.25
C LYS A 41 -11.62 7.73 -16.70
N THR A 42 -12.01 6.87 -17.61
CA THR A 42 -12.06 7.17 -19.05
C THR A 42 -13.49 7.07 -19.57
N GLN A 43 -13.72 7.63 -20.75
CA GLN A 43 -14.99 7.53 -21.47
C GLN A 43 -14.72 6.96 -22.87
N PHE A 44 -15.52 5.97 -23.27
CA PHE A 44 -15.50 5.39 -24.61
C PHE A 44 -16.94 5.07 -25.03
N SER A 45 -17.35 5.51 -26.22
CA SER A 45 -18.71 5.30 -26.75
C SER A 45 -19.83 5.66 -25.77
N GLY A 46 -19.70 6.81 -25.10
CA GLY A 46 -20.66 7.30 -24.10
C GLY A 46 -20.54 6.66 -22.72
N ASN A 47 -19.93 5.48 -22.61
CA ASN A 47 -19.76 4.73 -21.36
C ASN A 47 -18.50 5.13 -20.59
N TYR A 48 -18.56 5.05 -19.27
CA TYR A 48 -17.42 5.31 -18.39
C TYR A 48 -16.74 4.01 -17.96
N PHE A 49 -15.41 4.02 -17.99
CA PHE A 49 -14.58 2.88 -17.58
C PHE A 49 -13.64 3.29 -16.45
N HIS A 50 -13.39 2.34 -15.57
CA HIS A 50 -12.52 2.49 -14.41
C HIS A 50 -11.35 1.52 -14.52
N HIS A 51 -10.15 2.02 -14.30
CA HIS A 51 -8.94 1.23 -14.36
C HIS A 51 -7.97 1.69 -13.27
N VAL A 52 -7.18 0.79 -12.72
CA VAL A 52 -6.25 1.09 -11.62
C VAL A 52 -4.94 0.35 -11.83
N VAL A 53 -3.83 1.04 -11.56
CA VAL A 53 -2.48 0.48 -11.58
C VAL A 53 -1.73 0.91 -10.32
N LEU A 54 -0.65 0.20 -10.01
CA LEU A 54 0.23 0.53 -8.90
C LEU A 54 1.41 1.34 -9.45
N GLY A 55 1.43 2.63 -9.17
CA GLY A 55 2.60 3.48 -9.39
C GLY A 55 3.73 3.06 -8.47
N VAL A 56 4.93 2.93 -9.03
CA VAL A 56 6.16 2.62 -8.29
C VAL A 56 7.18 3.72 -8.51
N CYS A 57 7.90 4.08 -7.46
CA CYS A 57 8.98 5.05 -7.51
C CYS A 57 10.23 4.44 -6.87
N PHE A 58 11.32 4.40 -7.62
CA PHE A 58 12.61 3.88 -7.17
C PHE A 58 13.73 4.77 -7.71
N ASN A 59 14.65 5.20 -6.84
CA ASN A 59 15.75 6.12 -7.18
C ASN A 59 15.30 7.37 -7.96
N GLY A 60 14.15 7.92 -7.59
CA GLY A 60 13.58 9.12 -8.24
C GLY A 60 13.00 8.89 -9.63
N ARG A 61 12.98 7.66 -10.14
CA ARG A 61 12.29 7.26 -11.37
C ARG A 61 10.94 6.63 -11.07
N TYR A 62 10.02 6.82 -12.00
CA TYR A 62 8.65 6.33 -11.93
C TYR A 62 8.41 5.20 -12.94
N GLY A 63 7.52 4.29 -12.57
CA GLY A 63 7.02 3.19 -13.39
C GLY A 63 5.68 2.70 -12.85
N THR A 64 5.14 1.62 -13.41
CA THR A 64 3.91 1.00 -12.91
C THR A 64 3.99 -0.51 -12.91
N LEU A 65 3.21 -1.11 -12.01
CA LEU A 65 2.84 -2.52 -12.01
C LEU A 65 1.32 -2.60 -12.09
N GLY A 66 0.78 -3.58 -12.81
CA GLY A 66 -0.66 -3.76 -12.89
C GLY A 66 -1.06 -4.85 -13.86
N MET A 67 -2.36 -5.04 -13.99
CA MET A 67 -2.95 -5.93 -14.98
C MET A 67 -4.02 -5.18 -15.75
N SER A 68 -4.00 -5.32 -17.07
CA SER A 68 -4.99 -4.76 -17.97
C SER A 68 -5.24 -5.74 -19.11
N ARG A 69 -6.36 -5.57 -19.80
CA ARG A 69 -6.64 -6.29 -21.06
C ARG A 69 -5.76 -5.78 -22.22
N ARG A 70 -5.07 -4.66 -22.02
CA ARG A 70 -4.18 -4.02 -23.00
C ARG A 70 -2.79 -3.89 -22.40
N GLU A 71 -1.77 -4.36 -23.12
CA GLU A 71 -0.38 -4.34 -22.64
C GLU A 71 0.15 -2.92 -22.41
N ALA A 72 -0.25 -1.96 -23.25
CA ALA A 72 0.15 -0.58 -23.10
C ALA A 72 -0.42 0.11 -21.84
N LEU A 73 -1.41 -0.50 -21.17
CA LEU A 73 -2.13 0.06 -20.02
C LEU A 73 -1.85 -0.72 -18.73
N MET A 74 -0.75 -1.46 -18.59
CA MET A 74 -0.43 -2.22 -17.38
C MET A 74 0.91 -1.78 -16.77
N ASP A 75 1.97 -2.55 -16.98
CA ASP A 75 3.30 -2.24 -16.51
C ASP A 75 3.99 -1.22 -17.42
N LYS A 76 4.79 -0.37 -16.77
CA LYS A 76 5.63 0.62 -17.43
C LYS A 76 7.00 0.55 -16.76
N PRO A 77 8.10 0.50 -17.52
CA PRO A 77 9.43 0.37 -16.95
C PRO A 77 9.78 1.62 -16.13
N LEU A 78 10.75 1.49 -15.20
CA LEU A 78 11.25 2.56 -14.32
C LEU A 78 12.13 3.57 -15.08
N VAL A 79 11.61 4.16 -16.15
CA VAL A 79 12.33 5.10 -17.04
C VAL A 79 11.89 6.55 -16.87
N PHE A 80 10.68 6.78 -16.37
CA PHE A 80 10.08 8.11 -16.30
C PHE A 80 10.73 8.94 -15.19
N ARG A 81 11.19 10.15 -15.52
CA ARG A 81 11.86 11.05 -14.54
C ARG A 81 10.87 11.78 -13.64
N THR A 82 9.66 12.01 -14.15
CA THR A 82 8.63 12.80 -13.48
C THR A 82 7.33 12.02 -13.45
N LEU A 83 6.46 12.35 -12.49
CA LEU A 83 5.15 11.73 -12.39
C LEU A 83 4.25 12.17 -13.54
N SER A 84 4.41 13.44 -13.98
CA SER A 84 3.67 13.96 -15.12
C SER A 84 3.92 13.18 -16.41
N ASP A 85 5.17 12.85 -16.72
CA ASP A 85 5.50 12.10 -17.94
C ASP A 85 4.87 10.69 -17.93
N LEU A 86 4.87 10.02 -16.77
CA LEU A 86 4.20 8.72 -16.60
C LEU A 86 2.69 8.83 -16.85
N ILE A 87 2.02 9.84 -16.28
CA ILE A 87 0.56 9.99 -16.46
C ILE A 87 0.21 10.35 -17.91
N PHE A 88 1.00 11.20 -18.56
CA PHE A 88 0.79 11.57 -19.96
C PHE A 88 1.01 10.39 -20.92
N GLU A 89 1.94 9.50 -20.62
CA GLU A 89 2.11 8.24 -21.34
C GLU A 89 0.84 7.37 -21.27
N PHE A 90 0.21 7.26 -20.10
CA PHE A 90 -1.07 6.55 -19.97
C PHE A 90 -2.19 7.25 -20.74
N GLU A 91 -2.25 8.58 -20.72
CA GLU A 91 -3.22 9.36 -21.48
C GLU A 91 -3.12 9.08 -22.99
N GLU A 92 -1.90 9.07 -23.53
CA GLU A 92 -1.64 8.72 -24.93
C GLU A 92 -2.04 7.27 -25.24
N CYS A 93 -1.68 6.32 -24.37
CA CYS A 93 -2.08 4.93 -24.51
C CYS A 93 -3.60 4.75 -24.52
N TYR A 94 -4.35 5.52 -23.71
CA TYR A 94 -5.81 5.50 -23.75
C TYR A 94 -6.36 6.09 -25.05
N ASN A 95 -5.79 7.19 -25.53
CA ASN A 95 -6.19 7.81 -26.78
C ASN A 95 -6.00 6.85 -27.98
N ASN A 96 -4.95 6.04 -27.98
CA ASN A 96 -4.70 5.01 -29.01
C ASN A 96 -5.79 3.92 -29.05
N TYR A 97 -6.54 3.74 -27.95
CA TYR A 97 -7.70 2.85 -27.90
C TYR A 97 -9.03 3.62 -27.95
N PHE A 98 -9.02 4.88 -28.39
CA PHE A 98 -10.19 5.78 -28.49
C PHE A 98 -10.86 6.09 -27.15
N HIS A 99 -10.17 5.86 -26.03
CA HIS A 99 -10.66 6.25 -24.70
C HIS A 99 -10.26 7.70 -24.41
N SER A 100 -11.24 8.54 -24.08
CA SER A 100 -10.98 9.88 -23.57
C SER A 100 -10.76 9.84 -22.06
N LEU A 101 -9.58 10.24 -21.59
CA LEU A 101 -9.30 10.36 -20.16
C LEU A 101 -10.10 11.53 -19.55
N LYS A 102 -10.85 11.26 -18.48
CA LYS A 102 -11.70 12.27 -17.82
C LYS A 102 -11.20 12.65 -16.45
N LYS A 103 -10.74 11.67 -15.67
CA LYS A 103 -10.20 11.90 -14.32
C LYS A 103 -9.05 10.97 -14.01
N VAL A 104 -8.07 11.49 -13.30
CA VAL A 104 -6.95 10.73 -12.72
C VAL A 104 -6.99 10.93 -11.21
N LYS A 105 -6.88 9.84 -10.45
CA LYS A 105 -6.77 9.89 -8.99
C LYS A 105 -5.44 9.26 -8.60
N ILE A 106 -4.69 9.95 -7.76
CA ILE A 106 -3.40 9.47 -7.25
C ILE A 106 -3.51 9.38 -5.74
N GLY A 107 -3.12 8.22 -5.22
CA GLY A 107 -3.09 7.95 -3.79
C GLY A 107 -1.78 8.37 -3.13
N GLN A 108 -1.74 8.25 -1.79
CA GLN A 108 -0.49 8.38 -1.03
C GLN A 108 0.34 7.10 -1.10
N TYR A 109 1.58 7.18 -0.59
CA TYR A 109 2.42 6.00 -0.42
C TYR A 109 1.79 4.98 0.53
N VAL A 110 1.84 3.73 0.12
CA VAL A 110 1.37 2.58 0.89
C VAL A 110 2.50 2.09 1.79
N THR A 111 2.21 1.99 3.09
CA THR A 111 3.15 1.47 4.08
C THR A 111 3.68 0.08 3.72
N HIS A 112 4.95 -0.17 4.03
CA HIS A 112 5.59 -1.48 3.88
C HIS A 112 5.17 -2.48 4.97
N ASP A 113 4.58 -1.98 6.07
CA ASP A 113 4.12 -2.84 7.15
C ASP A 113 2.84 -3.61 6.75
N SER A 114 2.97 -4.92 6.60
CA SER A 114 1.88 -5.83 6.23
C SER A 114 0.78 -5.96 7.29
N HIS A 115 1.10 -5.66 8.55
CA HIS A 115 0.16 -5.74 9.68
C HIS A 115 -0.48 -4.41 10.02
N SER A 116 -0.10 -3.34 9.31
CA SER A 116 -0.71 -2.04 9.50
C SER A 116 -2.19 -2.09 9.10
N PHE A 117 -3.04 -1.57 9.97
CA PHE A 117 -4.45 -1.34 9.70
C PHE A 117 -4.69 0.00 8.97
N GLN A 118 -3.62 0.69 8.56
CA GLN A 118 -3.72 1.91 7.78
C GLN A 118 -4.39 1.62 6.43
N GLN A 119 -5.51 2.27 6.18
CA GLN A 119 -6.21 2.13 4.91
C GLN A 119 -5.43 2.79 3.79
N ILE A 120 -5.47 2.17 2.60
CA ILE A 120 -4.88 2.74 1.39
C ILE A 120 -5.68 3.98 1.00
N GLU A 121 -5.00 5.12 0.92
CA GLU A 121 -5.61 6.36 0.49
C GLU A 121 -5.62 6.43 -1.04
N TRP A 122 -6.76 6.11 -1.66
CA TRP A 122 -6.89 6.02 -3.13
C TRP A 122 -7.07 7.37 -3.85
N LYS A 123 -7.36 8.45 -3.11
CA LYS A 123 -7.86 9.71 -3.69
C LYS A 123 -7.28 10.95 -3.01
N HIS A 124 -5.96 11.02 -2.89
CA HIS A 124 -5.30 12.19 -2.32
C HIS A 124 -5.28 13.36 -3.31
N LEU A 125 -4.86 13.09 -4.55
CA LEU A 125 -4.94 14.02 -5.66
C LEU A 125 -6.03 13.55 -6.61
N VAL A 126 -6.90 14.46 -7.06
CA VAL A 126 -7.92 14.19 -8.08
C VAL A 126 -7.82 15.24 -9.17
N LEU A 127 -7.36 14.83 -10.34
CA LEU A 127 -7.26 15.67 -11.53
C LEU A 127 -8.47 15.41 -12.43
N THR A 128 -9.05 16.49 -12.97
CA THR A 128 -10.14 16.40 -13.95
C THR A 128 -9.68 17.01 -15.26
N THR A 129 -9.49 16.16 -16.28
CA THR A 129 -8.86 16.55 -17.55
C THR A 129 -9.62 17.66 -18.28
N SER A 130 -10.96 17.72 -18.12
CA SER A 130 -11.78 18.75 -18.78
C SER A 130 -11.71 20.13 -18.12
N ARG A 131 -11.15 20.25 -16.91
CA ARG A 131 -11.17 21.51 -16.14
C ARG A 131 -9.80 22.19 -16.04
N THR A 132 -8.73 21.46 -16.31
CA THR A 132 -7.36 21.93 -16.08
C THR A 132 -6.53 21.82 -17.35
N THR A 133 -5.69 22.83 -17.59
CA THR A 133 -4.74 22.82 -18.71
C THR A 133 -3.62 21.80 -18.47
N ARG A 134 -2.88 21.44 -19.52
CA ARG A 134 -1.80 20.46 -19.43
C ARG A 134 -0.68 20.94 -18.51
N GLU A 135 -0.40 22.24 -18.52
CA GLU A 135 0.61 22.90 -17.68
C GLU A 135 0.19 22.89 -16.20
N GLU A 136 -1.09 23.14 -15.91
CA GLU A 136 -1.64 23.05 -14.55
C GLU A 136 -1.61 21.62 -14.03
N GLN A 137 -2.01 20.65 -14.85
CA GLN A 137 -1.92 19.23 -14.50
C GLN A 137 -0.48 18.85 -14.16
N ARG A 138 0.49 19.27 -14.97
CA ARG A 138 1.91 19.06 -14.70
C ARG A 138 2.31 19.66 -13.36
N LYS A 139 1.93 20.92 -13.08
CA LYS A 139 2.24 21.58 -11.80
C LYS A 139 1.65 20.82 -10.59
N GLU A 140 0.39 20.40 -10.66
CA GLU A 140 -0.27 19.67 -9.58
C GLU A 140 0.33 18.27 -9.38
N LEU A 141 0.65 17.56 -10.46
CA LEU A 141 1.33 16.26 -10.40
C LEU A 141 2.71 16.37 -9.74
N GLU A 142 3.51 17.34 -10.16
CA GLU A 142 4.85 17.53 -9.62
C GLU A 142 4.81 18.04 -8.17
N LYS A 143 3.86 18.92 -7.83
CA LYS A 143 3.62 19.34 -6.45
C LYS A 143 3.27 18.14 -5.56
N HIS A 144 2.32 17.32 -5.98
CA HIS A 144 1.94 16.12 -5.26
C HIS A 144 3.10 15.14 -5.09
N SER A 145 3.92 14.96 -6.14
CA SER A 145 5.13 14.11 -6.07
C SER A 145 6.12 14.58 -5.00
N ARG A 146 6.30 15.90 -4.85
CA ARG A 146 7.16 16.50 -3.81
C ARG A 146 6.56 16.33 -2.43
N GLU A 147 5.25 16.53 -2.29
CA GLU A 147 4.53 16.34 -1.01
C GLU A 147 4.64 14.89 -0.51
N MET A 148 4.49 13.90 -1.40
CA MET A 148 4.67 12.49 -1.07
C MET A 148 6.09 12.24 -0.53
N ARG A 149 7.13 12.70 -1.25
CA ARG A 149 8.54 12.55 -0.83
C ARG A 149 8.85 13.26 0.49
N MET A 150 8.27 14.43 0.74
CA MET A 150 8.48 15.19 1.98
C MET A 150 7.79 14.55 3.19
N LYS A 151 6.65 13.89 3.02
CA LYS A 151 5.99 13.14 4.10
C LYS A 151 6.82 11.94 4.54
N VAL A 152 7.46 11.22 3.61
CA VAL A 152 8.40 10.14 3.94
C VAL A 152 9.54 10.68 4.81
N ASN A 153 10.17 11.79 4.41
CA ASN A 153 11.28 12.38 5.17
C ASN A 153 10.89 12.85 6.59
N ARG A 154 9.65 13.29 6.80
CA ARG A 154 9.15 13.65 8.15
C ARG A 154 8.90 12.44 9.03
N GLY A 155 8.49 11.30 8.47
CA GLY A 155 8.36 10.02 9.19
C GLY A 155 9.70 9.41 9.61
N VAL A 156 10.76 9.64 8.81
CA VAL A 156 12.13 9.15 9.09
C VAL A 156 12.81 9.93 10.24
N TRP A 157 12.36 11.15 10.56
CA TRP A 157 12.90 11.95 11.67
C TRP A 157 12.32 11.60 13.06
N ASN A 158 11.48 10.56 13.18
CA ASN A 158 10.87 10.18 14.46
C ASN A 158 11.21 8.76 14.96
N LYS A 159 12.20 8.09 14.36
CA LYS A 159 12.84 6.92 14.98
C LYS A 159 14.34 7.05 14.81
N GLY A 160 15.04 7.17 15.94
CA GLY A 160 16.49 7.13 16.00
C GLY A 160 17.01 5.82 15.39
N ASN A 161 17.37 5.87 14.12
CA ASN A 161 18.44 5.09 13.50
C ASN A 161 18.77 5.74 12.16
N CYS A 162 19.82 6.53 12.20
CA CYS A 162 20.38 7.24 11.08
C CYS A 162 21.09 6.25 10.16
N LEU A 163 20.39 5.71 9.16
CA LEU A 163 21.05 5.25 7.93
C LEU A 163 20.87 6.35 6.89
N ARG A 164 21.83 7.28 6.88
CA ARG A 164 22.01 8.23 5.77
C ARG A 164 22.36 7.45 4.52
N PHE A 165 21.39 7.19 3.64
CA PHE A 165 21.71 7.04 2.23
C PHE A 165 21.93 8.45 1.66
N ARG A 166 23.21 8.85 1.60
CA ARG A 166 23.64 9.94 0.71
C ARG A 166 23.51 9.44 -0.73
N PRO A 167 22.94 10.21 -1.67
CA PRO A 167 23.16 9.93 -3.08
C PRO A 167 24.65 10.23 -3.37
N ALA A 168 25.40 9.22 -3.80
CA ALA A 168 26.75 9.40 -4.28
C ALA A 168 26.70 10.12 -5.62
N CYS A 169 27.23 11.34 -5.67
CA CYS A 169 27.63 11.96 -6.91
C CYS A 169 28.90 11.25 -7.40
N GLU A 170 28.89 10.78 -8.65
CA GLU A 170 30.05 10.21 -9.32
C GLU A 170 31.18 11.25 -9.43
N SER A 171 32.38 10.86 -9.01
CA SER A 171 33.62 11.32 -9.61
C SER A 171 34.71 10.27 -9.40
N ASN A 172 35.48 10.05 -10.46
CA ASN A 172 36.50 9.04 -10.64
C ASN A 172 37.54 8.96 -9.51
N SER A 173 37.90 7.74 -9.11
CA SER A 173 39.26 7.16 -9.19
C SER A 173 39.49 6.08 -8.12
N GLY A 174 40.05 4.95 -8.54
CA GLY A 174 41.06 4.20 -7.80
C GLY A 174 40.64 3.33 -6.60
N THR A 175 40.77 2.02 -6.83
CA THR A 175 41.25 1.01 -5.85
C THR A 175 40.24 0.36 -4.91
N LEU A 176 40.09 -0.95 -5.11
CA LEU A 176 39.41 -1.91 -4.25
C LEU A 176 40.16 -2.10 -2.92
N ALA A 177 39.47 -1.98 -1.80
CA ALA A 177 39.81 -2.69 -0.57
C ALA A 177 38.54 -2.89 0.28
N CYS A 178 38.19 -4.16 0.49
CA CYS A 178 37.11 -4.59 1.36
C CYS A 178 37.69 -4.78 2.76
N GLU A 179 37.45 -3.84 3.68
CA GLU A 179 37.75 -4.04 5.10
C GLU A 179 36.47 -4.16 5.91
N ILE A 180 36.25 -5.39 6.38
CA ILE A 180 35.25 -5.76 7.38
C ILE A 180 35.78 -5.25 8.73
N LEU A 181 35.26 -4.11 9.20
CA LEU A 181 35.55 -3.65 10.56
C LEU A 181 34.56 -4.22 11.56
N LYS A 182 35.12 -5.07 12.43
CA LYS A 182 34.50 -5.74 13.58
C LYS A 182 34.08 -4.72 14.64
N THR A 183 32.98 -5.06 15.29
CA THR A 183 32.39 -4.43 16.48
C THR A 183 33.40 -4.31 17.63
N SER A 184 33.51 -3.12 18.24
CA SER A 184 34.15 -2.94 19.55
C SER A 184 33.20 -2.25 20.54
N SER A 185 33.08 -2.89 21.70
CA SER A 185 32.38 -2.53 22.93
C SER A 185 32.73 -1.15 23.51
N ALA A 186 31.72 -0.45 24.07
CA ALA A 186 31.94 0.55 25.12
C ALA A 186 30.69 0.74 26.02
N HIS A 187 30.77 0.14 27.21
CA HIS A 187 30.30 0.55 28.54
C HIS A 187 29.08 1.48 28.73
N SER A 188 28.08 0.93 29.44
CA SER A 188 27.01 1.67 30.15
C SER A 188 27.44 2.03 31.59
N PRO A 189 27.06 3.20 32.15
CA PRO A 189 27.33 3.51 33.55
C PRO A 189 26.30 2.86 34.49
N VAL A 190 26.82 2.24 35.55
CA VAL A 190 26.12 1.61 36.67
C VAL A 190 25.57 2.67 37.63
N LYS A 191 24.28 2.56 38.01
CA LYS A 191 23.70 3.31 39.13
C LYS A 191 23.47 2.36 40.30
N GLU A 192 24.20 2.62 41.37
CA GLU A 192 24.24 1.95 42.66
C GLU A 192 22.87 1.99 43.37
N ARG A 193 22.40 0.83 43.85
CA ARG A 193 21.20 0.72 44.71
C ARG A 193 21.56 -0.05 45.97
N GLN A 194 21.32 0.58 47.11
CA GLN A 194 21.63 0.09 48.44
C GLN A 194 20.80 -1.12 48.86
N ARG A 195 21.41 -1.90 49.76
CA ARG A 195 21.11 -3.25 50.24
C ARG A 195 19.97 -3.25 51.27
N GLY A 196 19.00 -4.16 51.11
CA GLY A 196 17.94 -4.43 52.09
C GLY A 196 17.48 -5.90 52.06
N LYS A 197 17.82 -6.60 53.15
CA LYS A 197 17.37 -7.92 53.69
C LYS A 197 15.84 -8.13 53.50
N SER A 198 15.19 -9.31 53.45
CA SER A 198 15.47 -10.74 53.56
C SER A 198 14.09 -11.49 53.52
N LEU A 199 14.11 -12.82 53.33
CA LEU A 199 13.09 -13.83 53.70
C LEU A 199 11.95 -14.19 52.70
N SER A 200 12.01 -15.44 52.24
CA SER A 200 10.90 -16.27 51.76
C SER A 200 10.04 -16.78 52.92
N PRO A 201 8.77 -17.19 52.71
CA PRO A 201 8.53 -18.65 52.66
C PRO A 201 7.40 -19.14 51.72
N ARG A 202 7.52 -20.43 51.36
CA ARG A 202 6.53 -21.31 50.69
C ARG A 202 5.28 -21.62 51.53
N ARG A 203 4.12 -21.79 50.87
CA ARG A 203 3.03 -22.80 51.03
C ARG A 203 1.73 -22.18 50.48
N GLY A 204 0.82 -22.84 49.77
CA GLY A 204 0.60 -24.26 49.51
C GLY A 204 -0.45 -24.46 48.40
N GLN A 205 -0.72 -25.73 48.10
CA GLN A 205 -1.62 -26.24 47.08
C GLN A 205 -3.11 -26.00 47.37
N LEU A 206 -3.97 -26.10 46.34
CA LEU A 206 -5.06 -27.10 46.21
C LEU A 206 -6.05 -26.71 45.08
N SER A 207 -6.18 -27.59 44.09
CA SER A 207 -7.44 -27.90 43.36
C SER A 207 -8.10 -29.11 44.09
N PRO A 208 -9.37 -29.56 43.85
CA PRO A 208 -10.18 -29.43 42.63
C PRO A 208 -11.76 -29.46 42.77
N GLN A 209 -12.42 -29.41 41.60
CA GLN A 209 -13.59 -30.21 41.13
C GLN A 209 -15.08 -29.85 41.38
N ARG A 210 -15.77 -29.77 40.22
CA ARG A 210 -17.10 -30.31 39.82
C ARG A 210 -18.37 -29.80 40.51
N ARG A 211 -19.30 -29.29 39.67
CA ARG A 211 -20.65 -29.88 39.53
C ARG A 211 -21.25 -29.63 38.15
N LEU A 212 -21.70 -30.74 37.53
CA LEU A 212 -22.67 -30.81 36.45
C LEU A 212 -24.01 -30.18 36.90
N ASN A 213 -24.74 -29.53 36.01
CA ASN A 213 -26.10 -29.96 35.71
C ASN A 213 -26.66 -29.41 34.39
N ARG A 214 -27.00 -30.38 33.55
CA ARG A 214 -27.78 -30.36 32.31
C ARG A 214 -29.26 -30.14 32.66
N ARG A 215 -29.95 -29.25 31.95
CA ARG A 215 -31.41 -29.36 31.77
C ARG A 215 -31.86 -28.70 30.48
N ASP A 216 -32.37 -29.55 29.59
CA ASP A 216 -33.11 -29.26 28.38
C ASP A 216 -34.36 -28.42 28.65
N LYS A 217 -34.64 -27.45 27.76
CA LYS A 217 -36.00 -27.11 27.30
C LYS A 217 -35.96 -26.02 26.22
N SER A 218 -36.40 -26.38 25.02
CA SER A 218 -36.99 -25.55 23.98
C SER A 218 -38.14 -26.37 23.39
N PRO A 219 -39.14 -25.81 22.66
CA PRO A 219 -39.20 -24.45 22.10
C PRO A 219 -40.55 -23.72 22.35
N ALA A 220 -40.61 -22.42 22.02
CA ALA A 220 -41.87 -21.74 21.75
C ALA A 220 -41.75 -20.98 20.41
N ILE A 221 -42.64 -21.34 19.51
CA ILE A 221 -42.87 -20.77 18.18
C ILE A 221 -43.42 -19.35 18.35
N THR A 222 -42.81 -18.37 17.69
CA THR A 222 -43.47 -17.12 17.33
C THR A 222 -43.17 -16.81 15.87
N GLU A 223 -44.26 -16.70 15.12
CA GLU A 223 -44.31 -16.33 13.71
C GLU A 223 -43.61 -14.98 13.49
N ARG A 224 -42.69 -14.93 12.52
CA ARG A 224 -42.24 -13.67 11.93
C ARG A 224 -42.43 -13.72 10.42
N LYS A 225 -43.39 -12.89 10.00
CA LYS A 225 -43.70 -12.44 8.65
C LYS A 225 -42.43 -12.09 7.84
N PRO A 226 -42.39 -12.35 6.52
CA PRO A 226 -41.19 -12.11 5.72
C PRO A 226 -40.88 -10.62 5.67
N ARG A 227 -39.67 -10.22 6.08
CA ARG A 227 -39.14 -8.89 5.78
C ARG A 227 -38.63 -8.93 4.35
N GLU A 228 -39.12 -7.98 3.56
CA GLU A 228 -38.76 -7.74 2.18
C GLU A 228 -37.24 -7.82 1.95
N LEU A 229 -36.84 -8.68 1.01
CA LEU A 229 -35.54 -8.63 0.34
C LEU A 229 -35.58 -7.48 -0.67
N SER A 230 -35.52 -6.27 -0.15
CA SER A 230 -35.02 -5.10 -0.88
C SER A 230 -33.94 -4.48 0.00
N MET A 231 -32.90 -3.87 -0.58
CA MET A 231 -31.65 -3.38 0.04
C MET A 231 -30.39 -4.25 -0.18
N LEU A 232 -30.32 -5.02 -1.29
CA LEU A 232 -29.06 -5.64 -1.73
C LEU A 232 -28.75 -5.36 -3.20
N ASN A 233 -28.98 -4.11 -3.63
CA ASN A 233 -28.68 -3.62 -4.97
C ASN A 233 -27.60 -2.51 -5.01
N ASP A 234 -26.84 -2.29 -3.94
CA ASP A 234 -25.89 -1.15 -3.86
C ASP A 234 -24.41 -1.53 -3.92
N VAL A 235 -24.09 -2.55 -4.73
CA VAL A 235 -22.73 -2.72 -5.28
C VAL A 235 -22.88 -2.91 -6.79
N GLY A 236 -23.29 -1.84 -7.46
CA GLY A 236 -23.28 -1.72 -8.91
C GLY A 236 -21.86 -1.75 -9.47
N TYR A 237 -21.29 -2.96 -9.58
CA TYR A 237 -20.24 -3.28 -10.53
C TYR A 237 -20.70 -4.45 -11.39
N GLN A 238 -21.75 -4.23 -12.17
CA GLN A 238 -22.08 -5.10 -13.28
C GLN A 238 -21.20 -4.71 -14.48
N ILE A 239 -20.19 -5.55 -14.74
CA ILE A 239 -19.45 -5.54 -15.98
C ILE A 239 -20.29 -6.33 -16.98
N ARG A 240 -20.80 -5.66 -18.03
CA ARG A 240 -21.27 -6.34 -19.23
C ARG A 240 -20.11 -6.48 -20.22
N ILE A 241 -20.15 -7.62 -20.90
CA ILE A 241 -19.20 -8.22 -21.85
C ILE A 241 -18.57 -7.18 -22.78
#